data_AF-A0AAJ7T051-F1
#
_entry.id   AF-A0AAJ7T051-F1
#
_cell.length_a   1.000
_cell.length_b   1.000
_cell.length_c   1.000
_cell.angle_alpha   90.00
_cell.angle_beta   90.00
_cell.angle_gamma   90.00
#
_symmetry.space_group_name_H-M   'P 1'
#
loop_
_entity.id
_entity.type
_entity.pdbx_description
1 polymer ?
#
loop_
_entity_poly.entity_id
_entity_poly.type
_entity_poly.pdbx_seq_one_letter_code
_entity_poly.pdbx_strand_id
1 'polypeptide(L)'
;MLCKAVLFYHPGPTIRGDVALSRSCHRVIPWPKHHDGKIYIPYEVSSGFYAHDKEAITKAVQEFEKKTHIRFHPRGNERDFVHIQALDGNWSFLGRQGGDQALSLEPGKVTKGTVLHELMHALGFHHEHCRSDRDQHVWVLSDNVKEGATTFALL
;
A
#
# COMPACT_ATOMS: atom_id res chain seq x y z
N MET A 1 -1.01 8.61 -22.49
CA MET A 1 -1.26 8.95 -21.08
C MET A 1 0.10 9.22 -20.44
N LEU A 2 0.38 10.46 -20.00
CA LEU A 2 1.68 10.87 -19.46
C LEU A 2 1.72 10.61 -17.96
N CYS A 3 2.59 9.71 -17.49
CA CYS A 3 2.79 9.46 -16.07
C CYS A 3 3.78 10.48 -15.51
N LYS A 4 3.30 11.42 -14.68
CA LYS A 4 4.16 12.37 -13.95
C LYS A 4 4.61 11.71 -12.65
N ALA A 5 5.84 11.18 -12.63
CA ALA A 5 6.55 11.01 -11.37
C ALA A 5 6.86 12.42 -10.81
N VAL A 6 6.30 12.73 -9.63
CA VAL A 6 6.64 13.91 -8.84
C VAL A 6 7.39 13.43 -7.62
N LEU A 7 8.68 13.78 -7.53
CA LEU A 7 9.47 13.62 -6.32
C LEU A 7 9.05 14.73 -5.35
N PHE A 8 8.30 14.36 -4.32
CA PHE A 8 8.05 15.26 -3.19
C PHE A 8 9.06 14.95 -2.08
N TYR A 9 9.73 15.97 -1.57
CA TYR A 9 10.56 15.87 -0.38
C TYR A 9 9.65 15.94 0.85
N HIS A 10 9.27 14.78 1.39
CA HIS A 10 8.54 14.69 2.66
C HIS A 10 9.49 14.31 3.81
N PRO A 11 9.28 14.83 5.03
CA PRO A 11 9.91 14.33 6.26
C PRO A 11 9.35 12.95 6.66
N GLY A 12 9.38 11.99 5.71
CA GLY A 12 8.81 10.65 5.80
C GLY A 12 9.77 9.58 5.25
N PRO A 13 9.33 8.31 5.15
CA PRO A 13 10.16 7.25 4.59
C PRO A 13 10.50 7.55 3.12
N THR A 14 11.67 7.11 2.66
CA THR A 14 12.00 7.16 1.23
C THR A 14 11.03 6.26 0.46
N ILE A 15 10.34 6.84 -0.52
CA ILE A 15 9.37 6.13 -1.36
C ILE A 15 9.99 5.82 -2.72
N ARG A 16 9.87 4.58 -3.19
CA ARG A 16 10.18 4.17 -4.57
C ARG A 16 8.88 3.86 -5.30
N GLY A 17 8.41 4.82 -6.10
CA GLY A 17 7.09 4.75 -6.73
C GLY A 17 6.03 5.02 -5.67
N ASP A 18 5.35 3.97 -5.24
CA ASP A 18 4.33 3.89 -4.18
C ASP A 18 4.75 2.95 -3.03
N VAL A 19 5.98 2.43 -3.05
CA VAL A 19 6.49 1.56 -1.98
C VAL A 19 7.44 2.33 -1.06
N ALA A 20 7.09 2.42 0.22
CA ALA A 20 7.96 2.95 1.26
C ALA A 20 9.06 1.95 1.65
N LEU A 21 10.30 2.43 1.73
CA LEU A 21 11.44 1.60 2.15
C LEU A 21 11.42 1.35 3.66
N SER A 22 11.48 0.07 4.04
CA SER A 22 11.64 -0.35 5.44
C SER A 22 13.00 0.04 5.99
N ARG A 23 13.07 0.29 7.31
CA ARG A 23 14.33 0.49 8.05
C ARG A 23 15.13 -0.80 8.25
N SER A 24 14.53 -1.96 8.01
CA SER A 24 15.16 -3.28 8.16
C SER A 24 15.38 -3.97 6.81
N CYS A 25 16.34 -4.89 6.74
CA CYS A 25 16.77 -5.63 5.55
C CYS A 25 15.59 -6.07 4.66
N HIS A 26 15.80 -6.09 3.33
CA HIS A 26 14.89 -6.36 2.18
C HIS A 26 13.87 -7.52 2.29
N ARG A 27 13.77 -8.22 3.41
CA ARG A 27 12.80 -9.28 3.66
C ARG A 27 11.43 -8.71 4.01
N VAL A 28 10.45 -8.98 3.15
CA VAL A 28 9.03 -8.75 3.44
C VAL A 28 8.60 -9.65 4.60
N ILE A 29 8.10 -9.05 5.68
CA ILE A 29 7.60 -9.78 6.85
C ILE A 29 6.09 -9.92 6.73
N PRO A 30 5.52 -11.14 6.72
CA PRO A 30 4.08 -11.31 6.63
C PRO A 30 3.37 -10.96 7.95
N TRP A 31 2.09 -10.62 7.85
CA TRP A 31 1.18 -10.60 8.99
C TRP A 31 0.96 -12.02 9.51
N PRO A 32 0.89 -12.22 10.84
CA PRO A 32 0.77 -13.56 11.41
C PRO A 32 -0.58 -14.18 11.06
N LYS A 33 -0.56 -15.45 10.65
CA LYS A 33 -1.77 -16.26 10.51
C LYS A 33 -2.20 -16.78 11.88
N HIS A 34 -3.45 -16.55 12.21
CA HIS A 34 -4.07 -16.97 13.45
C HIS A 34 -4.49 -18.45 13.38
N HIS A 35 -4.76 -19.07 14.54
CA HIS A 35 -5.02 -20.51 14.65
C HIS A 35 -6.28 -20.98 13.90
N ASP A 36 -7.23 -20.08 13.66
CA ASP A 36 -8.46 -20.31 12.89
C ASP A 36 -8.24 -20.17 11.37
N GLY A 37 -6.99 -19.99 10.96
CA GLY A 37 -6.59 -19.89 9.56
C GLY A 37 -6.76 -18.51 8.94
N LYS A 38 -7.20 -17.50 9.70
CA LYS A 38 -7.36 -16.13 9.23
C LYS A 38 -6.14 -15.26 9.55
N ILE A 39 -6.05 -14.12 8.89
CA ILE A 39 -5.05 -13.09 9.18
C ILE A 39 -5.81 -11.87 9.66
N TYR A 40 -5.57 -11.45 10.89
CA TYR A 40 -6.22 -10.28 11.49
C TYR A 40 -5.27 -9.08 11.41
N ILE A 41 -5.74 -8.00 10.78
CA ILE A 41 -4.97 -6.77 10.60
C ILE A 41 -5.67 -5.64 11.34
N PRO A 42 -5.11 -5.20 12.47
CA PRO A 42 -5.58 -4.00 13.15
C PRO A 42 -5.31 -2.79 12.25
N TYR A 43 -6.28 -1.89 12.13
CA TYR A 43 -6.10 -0.65 11.39
C TYR A 43 -6.78 0.55 12.06
N GLU A 44 -6.25 1.73 11.77
CA GLU A 44 -6.85 3.02 12.12
C GLU A 44 -7.01 3.87 10.87
N VAL A 45 -8.02 4.74 10.84
CA VAL A 45 -8.25 5.69 9.75
C VAL A 45 -8.20 7.09 10.32
N SER A 46 -7.27 7.90 9.82
CA SER A 46 -7.10 9.28 10.27
C SER A 46 -8.37 10.12 10.03
N SER A 47 -8.59 11.14 10.87
CA SER A 47 -9.77 12.01 10.77
C SER A 47 -9.76 12.91 9.54
N GLY A 48 -8.61 13.11 8.89
CA GLY A 48 -8.38 14.04 7.77
C GLY A 48 -9.04 13.67 6.44
N PHE A 49 -9.66 12.49 6.34
CA PHE A 49 -10.36 12.05 5.13
C PHE A 49 -11.77 12.62 5.01
N TYR A 50 -12.18 12.91 3.77
CA TYR A 50 -13.57 13.26 3.45
C TYR A 50 -14.49 12.04 3.60
N ALA A 51 -15.80 12.27 3.65
CA ALA A 51 -16.78 11.18 3.78
C ALA A 51 -16.70 10.16 2.62
N HIS A 52 -16.50 10.63 1.39
CA HIS A 52 -16.37 9.76 0.22
C HIS A 52 -15.07 8.95 0.23
N ASP A 53 -13.98 9.49 0.76
CA ASP A 53 -12.72 8.74 0.94
C ASP A 53 -12.92 7.59 1.93
N LYS A 54 -13.58 7.86 3.07
CA LYS A 54 -13.89 6.85 4.10
C LYS A 54 -14.82 5.75 3.56
N GLU A 55 -15.75 6.10 2.68
CA GLU A 55 -16.59 5.14 1.98
C GLU A 55 -15.76 4.24 1.05
N ALA A 56 -14.82 4.80 0.29
CA ALA A 56 -13.92 4.04 -0.57
C ALA A 56 -13.03 3.08 0.24
N ILE A 57 -12.48 3.55 1.38
CA ILE A 57 -11.70 2.73 2.31
C ILE A 57 -12.55 1.56 2.84
N THR A 58 -13.77 1.83 3.27
CA THR A 58 -14.70 0.82 3.80
C THR A 58 -15.01 -0.25 2.75
N LYS A 59 -15.31 0.16 1.50
CA LYS A 59 -15.58 -0.76 0.39
C LYS A 59 -14.37 -1.64 0.04
N ALA A 60 -13.16 -1.11 0.12
CA ALA A 60 -11.94 -1.89 -0.13
C ALA A 60 -11.68 -2.91 0.98
N VAL A 61 -11.84 -2.51 2.24
CA VAL A 61 -11.75 -3.43 3.39
C VAL A 61 -12.75 -4.58 3.25
N GLN A 62 -14.02 -4.28 2.99
CA GLN A 62 -15.07 -5.30 2.80
C GLN A 62 -14.77 -6.25 1.63
N GLU A 63 -14.14 -5.76 0.57
CA GLU A 63 -13.76 -6.59 -0.58
C GLU A 63 -12.75 -7.67 -0.18
N PHE A 64 -11.72 -7.31 0.61
CA PHE A 64 -10.76 -8.28 1.15
C PHE A 64 -11.45 -9.31 2.03
N GLU A 65 -12.29 -8.87 2.96
CA GLU A 65 -12.95 -9.77 3.91
C GLU A 65 -13.90 -10.75 3.23
N LYS A 66 -14.55 -10.32 2.15
CA LYS A 66 -15.44 -11.15 1.33
C LYS A 66 -14.69 -12.19 0.50
N LYS A 67 -13.52 -11.83 -0.04
CA LYS A 67 -12.81 -12.66 -1.03
C LYS A 67 -11.64 -13.46 -0.46
N THR A 68 -11.22 -13.18 0.77
CA THR A 68 -9.99 -13.75 1.35
C THR A 68 -10.20 -14.15 2.81
N HIS A 69 -9.15 -14.71 3.42
CA HIS A 69 -9.08 -14.98 4.86
C HIS A 69 -8.52 -13.81 5.69
N ILE A 70 -8.36 -12.64 5.07
CA ILE A 70 -7.87 -11.42 5.73
C ILE A 70 -9.06 -10.72 6.40
N ARG A 71 -8.89 -10.31 7.64
CA ARG A 71 -9.90 -9.61 8.44
C ARG A 71 -9.30 -8.32 8.97
N PHE A 72 -9.89 -7.20 8.59
CA PHE A 72 -9.48 -5.90 9.09
C PHE A 72 -10.37 -5.57 10.28
N HIS A 73 -9.80 -5.04 11.34
CA HIS A 73 -10.60 -4.56 12.46
C HIS A 73 -10.03 -3.25 13.00
N PRO A 74 -10.88 -2.36 13.55
CA PRO A 74 -10.40 -1.20 14.27
C PRO A 74 -9.36 -1.63 15.31
N ARG A 75 -8.23 -0.93 15.34
CA ARG A 75 -7.20 -1.15 16.34
C ARG A 75 -7.75 -0.88 17.74
N GLY A 76 -7.38 -1.72 18.69
CA GLY A 76 -7.49 -1.49 20.11
C GLY A 76 -6.12 -1.16 20.69
N ASN A 77 -5.46 -2.16 21.27
CA ASN A 77 -4.15 -2.02 21.94
C ASN A 77 -3.03 -2.79 21.24
N GLU A 78 -3.28 -3.34 20.05
CA GLU A 78 -2.30 -4.10 19.29
C GLU A 78 -1.07 -3.22 19.01
N ARG A 79 0.13 -3.75 19.18
CA ARG A 79 1.35 -2.98 18.92
C ARG A 79 1.49 -2.66 17.42
N ASP A 80 1.24 -3.66 16.58
CA ASP A 80 1.47 -3.61 15.14
C ASP A 80 0.14 -3.40 14.42
N PHE A 81 0.05 -2.39 13.57
CA PHE A 81 -1.19 -2.03 12.87
C PHE A 81 -0.93 -1.17 11.65
N VAL A 82 -1.89 -1.14 10.73
CA VAL A 82 -1.86 -0.22 9.58
C VAL A 82 -2.57 1.07 9.95
N HIS A 83 -1.86 2.18 9.91
CA HIS A 83 -2.44 3.51 10.10
C HIS A 83 -2.70 4.15 8.73
N ILE A 84 -3.96 4.17 8.30
CA ILE A 84 -4.39 4.79 7.05
C ILE A 84 -4.45 6.30 7.26
N GLN A 85 -3.48 7.03 6.70
CA GLN A 85 -3.25 8.45 6.94
C GLN A 85 -3.54 9.29 5.70
N ALA A 86 -4.18 10.43 5.94
CA ALA A 86 -4.43 11.49 4.96
C ALA A 86 -3.14 12.29 4.71
N LEU A 87 -2.27 11.78 3.83
CA LEU A 87 -0.99 12.40 3.48
C LEU A 87 -0.88 12.59 1.95
N ASP A 88 0.18 13.25 1.51
CA ASP A 88 0.42 13.47 0.09
C ASP A 88 0.86 12.16 -0.61
N GLY A 89 0.18 11.87 -1.72
CA GLY A 89 0.41 10.67 -2.53
C GLY A 89 -0.20 9.40 -1.96
N ASN A 90 -0.12 8.32 -2.75
CA ASN A 90 -0.58 6.99 -2.36
C ASN A 90 0.65 6.09 -2.26
N TRP A 91 0.86 5.52 -1.08
CA TRP A 91 1.98 4.61 -0.84
C TRP A 91 1.80 3.80 0.44
N SER A 92 2.52 2.69 0.52
CA SER A 92 2.51 1.81 1.68
C SER A 92 3.86 1.11 1.85
N PHE A 93 4.10 0.58 3.05
CA PHE A 93 5.23 -0.33 3.26
C PHE A 93 4.90 -1.73 2.74
N LEU A 94 5.94 -2.48 2.35
CA LEU A 94 5.77 -3.89 1.99
C LEU A 94 5.74 -4.81 3.21
N GLY A 95 4.57 -5.36 3.48
CA GLY A 95 4.34 -6.26 4.61
C GLY A 95 4.33 -5.54 5.96
N ARG A 96 4.35 -6.34 7.03
CA ARG A 96 4.31 -5.88 8.41
C ARG A 96 5.65 -5.30 8.85
N GLN A 97 5.68 -4.03 9.25
CA GLN A 97 6.89 -3.35 9.72
C GLN A 97 7.13 -3.48 11.23
N GLY A 98 6.04 -3.66 12.00
CA GLY A 98 6.04 -3.58 13.45
C GLY A 98 5.80 -2.15 13.94
N GLY A 99 4.97 -2.01 14.98
CA GLY A 99 4.50 -0.69 15.46
C GLY A 99 3.46 -0.03 14.56
N ASP A 100 3.40 1.30 14.62
CA ASP A 100 2.63 2.15 13.70
C ASP A 100 3.29 2.16 12.32
N GLN A 101 2.65 1.53 11.33
CA GLN A 101 3.04 1.67 9.93
C GLN A 101 2.01 2.51 9.17
N ALA A 102 2.48 3.63 8.63
CA ALA A 102 1.68 4.48 7.78
C ALA A 102 1.34 3.79 6.44
N LEU A 103 0.10 3.96 6.01
CA LEU A 103 -0.38 3.78 4.65
C LEU A 103 -0.98 5.11 4.22
N SER A 104 -0.37 5.74 3.22
CA SER A 104 -0.76 7.04 2.71
C SER A 104 -1.83 6.91 1.64
N LEU A 105 -2.87 7.73 1.76
CA LEU A 105 -3.82 7.96 0.69
C LEU A 105 -4.04 9.47 0.55
N GLU A 106 -4.01 9.98 -0.68
CA GLU A 106 -4.18 11.40 -0.95
C GLU A 106 -5.66 11.80 -0.76
N PRO A 107 -6.00 12.67 0.22
CA PRO A 107 -7.38 13.05 0.50
C PRO A 107 -8.08 13.67 -0.72
N GLY A 108 -9.34 13.31 -0.94
CA GLY A 108 -10.12 13.79 -2.08
C GLY A 108 -9.83 13.10 -3.42
N LYS A 109 -8.85 12.17 -3.44
CA LYS A 109 -8.52 11.34 -4.61
C LYS A 109 -8.62 9.84 -4.31
N VAL A 110 -9.18 9.47 -3.16
CA VAL A 110 -9.20 8.08 -2.71
C VAL A 110 -10.25 7.29 -3.49
N THR A 111 -9.79 6.25 -4.21
CA THR A 111 -10.67 5.30 -4.89
C THR A 111 -10.57 3.93 -4.25
N LYS A 112 -11.62 3.09 -4.38
CA LYS A 112 -11.58 1.70 -3.91
C LYS A 112 -10.36 0.95 -4.47
N GLY A 113 -10.01 1.16 -5.74
CA GLY A 113 -8.88 0.51 -6.40
C GLY A 113 -7.54 0.89 -5.77
N THR A 114 -7.33 2.19 -5.52
CA THR A 114 -6.15 2.71 -4.83
C THR A 114 -6.02 2.12 -3.43
N VAL A 115 -7.09 2.06 -2.65
CA VAL A 115 -7.03 1.47 -1.30
C VAL A 115 -6.70 -0.02 -1.35
N LEU A 116 -7.29 -0.77 -2.28
CA LEU A 116 -6.97 -2.20 -2.46
C LEU A 116 -5.48 -2.40 -2.76
N HIS A 117 -4.93 -1.58 -3.66
CA HIS A 117 -3.53 -1.62 -4.05
C HIS A 117 -2.59 -1.33 -2.88
N GLU A 118 -2.81 -0.25 -2.13
CA GLU A 118 -1.95 0.10 -0.99
C GLU A 118 -2.07 -0.92 0.17
N LEU A 119 -3.25 -1.51 0.35
CA LEU A 119 -3.43 -2.62 1.30
C LEU A 119 -2.72 -3.89 0.82
N MET A 120 -2.66 -4.16 -0.49
CA MET A 120 -1.84 -5.27 -1.03
C MET A 120 -0.35 -5.07 -0.75
N HIS A 121 0.16 -3.84 -0.86
CA HIS A 121 1.52 -3.53 -0.40
C HIS A 121 1.68 -3.80 1.10
N ALA A 122 0.76 -3.34 1.95
CA ALA A 122 0.80 -3.61 3.40
C ALA A 122 0.76 -5.12 3.74
N LEU A 123 0.23 -5.94 2.85
CA LEU A 123 0.21 -7.41 2.94
C LEU A 123 1.49 -8.07 2.43
N GLY A 124 2.33 -7.35 1.68
CA GLY A 124 3.63 -7.80 1.20
C GLY A 124 3.71 -8.06 -0.31
N PHE A 125 2.74 -7.62 -1.10
CA PHE A 125 2.77 -7.80 -2.55
C PHE A 125 3.55 -6.68 -3.22
N HIS A 126 4.49 -7.06 -4.09
CA HIS A 126 5.11 -6.14 -5.05
C HIS A 126 4.22 -5.92 -6.27
N HIS A 127 4.55 -4.94 -7.10
CA HIS A 127 3.90 -4.81 -8.41
C HIS A 127 4.15 -6.04 -9.28
N GLU A 128 3.12 -6.44 -10.02
CA GLU A 128 3.17 -7.63 -10.88
C GLU A 128 4.25 -7.52 -11.97
N HIS A 129 4.43 -6.32 -12.55
CA HIS A 129 5.45 -6.09 -13.56
C HIS A 129 6.88 -6.11 -12.99
N CYS A 130 7.08 -6.23 -11.67
CA CYS A 130 8.39 -6.39 -11.06
C CYS A 130 8.80 -7.86 -10.86
N ARG A 131 7.97 -8.82 -11.28
CA ARG A 131 8.28 -10.24 -11.18
C ARG A 131 9.54 -10.61 -11.97
N SER A 132 10.24 -11.64 -11.50
CA SER A 132 11.47 -12.15 -12.14
C SER A 132 11.24 -12.72 -13.54
N ASP A 133 10.00 -13.15 -13.84
CA ASP A 133 9.60 -13.70 -15.14
C ASP A 133 8.89 -12.68 -16.04
N ARG A 134 8.81 -11.39 -15.65
CA ARG A 134 8.05 -10.37 -16.39
C ARG A 134 8.43 -10.30 -17.88
N ASP A 135 9.70 -10.52 -18.21
CA ASP A 135 10.23 -10.31 -19.57
C ASP A 135 9.70 -11.40 -20.53
N GLN A 136 9.01 -12.43 -20.02
CA GLN A 136 8.25 -13.41 -20.79
C GLN A 136 6.82 -12.95 -21.13
N HIS A 137 6.34 -11.89 -20.47
CA HIS A 137 4.94 -11.44 -20.54
C HIS A 137 4.79 -10.01 -21.06
N VAL A 138 5.77 -9.14 -20.78
CA VAL A 138 5.73 -7.72 -21.14
C VAL A 138 7.11 -7.25 -21.62
N TRP A 139 7.11 -6.19 -22.43
CA TRP A 139 8.33 -5.49 -22.82
C TRP A 139 8.34 -4.09 -22.21
N VAL A 140 9.46 -3.72 -21.60
CA VAL A 140 9.69 -2.36 -21.11
C VAL A 140 10.37 -1.57 -22.22
N LEU A 141 9.65 -0.61 -22.80
CA LEU A 141 10.22 0.34 -23.77
C LEU A 141 10.97 1.42 -23.00
N SER A 142 12.25 1.19 -22.69
CA SER A 142 13.07 2.07 -21.86
C SER A 142 13.11 3.53 -22.35
N ASP A 143 13.04 3.75 -23.66
CA ASP A 143 13.03 5.10 -24.25
C ASP A 143 11.77 5.91 -23.88
N ASN A 144 10.70 5.24 -23.47
CA ASN A 144 9.45 5.87 -23.02
C ASN A 144 9.40 6.06 -21.50
N VAL A 145 10.47 5.71 -20.78
CA VAL A 145 10.57 5.87 -19.33
C VAL A 145 11.10 7.25 -19.02
N LYS A 146 10.36 7.99 -18.17
CA LYS A 146 10.80 9.31 -17.72
C LYS A 146 12.14 9.18 -17.00
N GLU A 147 13.11 10.00 -17.40
CA GLU A 147 14.42 10.05 -16.77
C GLU A 147 14.31 10.27 -15.26
N GLY A 148 15.06 9.47 -14.48
CA GLY A 148 15.01 9.48 -13.01
C GLY A 148 13.87 8.67 -12.38
N ALA A 149 12.98 8.04 -13.15
CA ALA A 149 12.00 7.10 -12.61
C ALA A 149 12.69 5.82 -12.13
N THR A 150 12.64 5.53 -10.83
CA THR A 150 13.30 4.36 -10.22
C THR A 150 12.40 3.12 -10.14
N THR A 151 11.10 3.28 -10.41
CA THR A 151 10.06 2.25 -10.27
C THR A 151 8.87 2.66 -11.13
N PHE A 152 8.23 1.71 -11.80
CA PHE A 152 6.98 1.95 -12.51
C PHE A 152 5.84 1.79 -11.52
N ALA A 153 5.01 2.81 -11.34
CA ALA A 153 3.73 2.67 -10.65
C ALA A 153 2.64 2.94 -11.69
N LEU A 154 1.80 1.95 -11.95
CA LEU A 154 0.59 2.12 -12.75
C LEU A 154 -0.55 2.31 -11.74
N LEU A 155 -1.01 3.55 -11.57
CA LEU A 155 -2.32 3.88 -11.01
C LEU A 155 -3.15 4.54 -12.10
#